data_AF-A0ABD6RXH8-F1
#
_entry.id   AF-A0ABD6RXH8-F1
#
_cell.length_a   1.000
_cell.length_b   1.000
_cell.length_c   1.000
_cell.angle_alpha   90.00
_cell.angle_beta   90.00
_cell.angle_gamma   90.00
#
_symmetry.space_group_name_H-M   'P 1'
#
loop_
_entity.id
_entity.type
_entity.pdbx_description
1 polymer ?
#
loop_
_entity_poly.entity_id
_entity_poly.type
_entity_poly.pdbx_seq_one_letter_code
_entity_poly.pdbx_strand_id
1 'polypeptide(L)'
;MNKYSNRRRSHIHIIKQYNSETNEYTGTRIVVFMKGKKKYIQDIDNFRIHKYENPKNKRPNISTWEMETSNIEKLIKKEMINFSQDGKLKMYHILYESIELNLSEYYLKVLKEENIDPLKVEIKL
;
A
#
# COMPACT_ATOMS: atom_id res chain seq x y z
N MET A 1 13.76 -16.75 15.80
CA MET A 1 13.27 -15.59 15.01
C MET A 1 13.66 -15.78 13.56
N ASN A 2 12.70 -16.06 12.68
CA ASN A 2 12.99 -16.15 11.24
C ASN A 2 13.44 -14.78 10.75
N LYS A 3 14.64 -14.72 10.15
CA LYS A 3 15.27 -13.50 9.64
C LYS A 3 14.37 -12.93 8.54
N TYR A 4 13.63 -11.86 8.84
CA TYR A 4 12.75 -11.22 7.88
C TYR A 4 13.57 -10.72 6.68
N SER A 5 13.49 -11.44 5.56
CA SER A 5 14.22 -11.09 4.34
C SER A 5 13.48 -9.98 3.60
N ASN A 6 14.19 -8.90 3.23
CA ASN A 6 13.70 -7.81 2.35
C ASN A 6 13.44 -8.26 0.89
N ARG A 7 13.39 -9.57 0.62
CA ARG A 7 13.01 -10.08 -0.70
C ARG A 7 11.60 -9.60 -1.06
N ARG A 8 11.46 -9.01 -2.25
CA ARG A 8 10.19 -8.52 -2.79
C ARG A 8 9.21 -9.68 -2.95
N ARG A 9 8.19 -9.75 -2.08
CA ARG A 9 7.11 -10.75 -2.11
C ARG A 9 5.93 -10.24 -2.91
N SER A 10 5.01 -11.16 -3.24
CA SER A 10 3.67 -10.76 -3.67
C SER A 10 2.99 -10.01 -2.53
N HIS A 11 2.39 -8.85 -2.81
CA HIS A 11 1.83 -7.99 -1.78
C HIS A 11 0.71 -7.11 -2.33
N ILE A 12 -0.11 -6.61 -1.43
CA ILE A 12 -1.13 -5.58 -1.69
C ILE A 12 -0.61 -4.27 -1.10
N HIS A 13 -0.65 -3.22 -1.89
CA HIS A 13 -0.24 -1.89 -1.50
C HIS A 13 -1.39 -0.92 -1.74
N ILE A 14 -1.93 -0.39 -0.66
CA ILE A 14 -3.03 0.56 -0.63
C ILE A 14 -2.46 1.94 -0.37
N ILE A 15 -2.87 2.91 -1.16
CA ILE A 15 -2.41 4.30 -1.08
C ILE A 15 -3.64 5.17 -0.92
N LYS A 16 -3.94 5.59 0.32
CA LYS A 16 -5.03 6.51 0.62
C LYS A 16 -4.50 7.94 0.46
N GLN A 17 -5.12 8.71 -0.43
CA GLN A 17 -4.69 10.07 -0.77
C GLN A 17 -5.62 11.10 -0.15
N TYR A 18 -5.02 12.13 0.43
CA TYR A 18 -5.71 13.24 1.07
C TYR A 18 -5.13 14.57 0.58
N ASN A 19 -5.95 15.61 0.57
CA ASN A 19 -5.45 16.98 0.51
C ASN A 19 -4.65 17.26 1.79
N SER A 20 -3.43 17.80 1.66
CA SER A 20 -2.53 17.99 2.80
C SER A 20 -2.94 19.13 3.74
N GLU A 21 -3.65 20.14 3.24
CA GLU A 21 -4.12 21.29 4.02
C GLU A 21 -5.40 20.95 4.78
N THR A 22 -6.35 20.29 4.09
CA THR A 22 -7.69 20.02 4.65
C THR A 22 -7.83 18.65 5.28
N ASN A 23 -6.89 17.73 5.04
CA ASN A 23 -7.01 16.29 5.32
C ASN A 23 -8.25 15.64 4.70
N GLU A 24 -8.84 16.27 3.68
CA GLU A 24 -9.97 15.69 2.96
C GLU A 24 -9.52 14.51 2.12
N TYR A 25 -10.24 13.39 2.21
CA TYR A 25 -10.00 12.22 1.38
C TYR A 25 -10.29 12.53 -0.09
N THR A 26 -9.39 12.11 -0.98
CA THR A 26 -9.53 12.33 -2.43
C THR A 26 -9.73 11.03 -3.19
N GLY A 27 -9.00 9.98 -2.85
CA GLY A 27 -9.13 8.69 -3.52
C GLY A 27 -8.13 7.67 -3.01
N THR A 28 -8.27 6.44 -3.49
CA THR A 28 -7.39 5.34 -3.12
C THR A 28 -6.82 4.68 -4.35
N ARG A 29 -5.51 4.43 -4.35
CA ARG A 29 -4.87 3.54 -5.32
C ARG A 29 -4.58 2.19 -4.69
N ILE A 30 -4.98 1.13 -5.36
CA ILE A 30 -4.75 -0.26 -4.97
C ILE A 30 -3.76 -0.83 -5.97
N VAL A 31 -2.63 -1.31 -5.47
CA VAL A 31 -1.59 -1.97 -6.26
C VAL A 31 -1.44 -3.40 -5.76
N VAL A 32 -1.68 -4.36 -6.64
CA VAL A 32 -1.40 -5.76 -6.37
C VAL A 32 -0.16 -6.15 -7.14
N PHE A 33 0.92 -6.41 -6.41
CA PHE A 33 2.15 -6.91 -6.97
C PHE A 33 2.17 -8.44 -6.81
N MET A 34 2.22 -9.15 -7.93
CA MET A 34 2.40 -10.60 -7.97
C MET A 34 3.82 -10.92 -8.44
N LYS A 35 4.61 -11.61 -7.62
CA LYS A 35 5.97 -11.99 -7.98
C LYS A 35 5.95 -12.87 -9.25
N GLY A 36 6.72 -12.48 -10.25
CA GLY A 36 6.79 -13.18 -11.55
C GLY A 36 5.63 -12.90 -12.50
N LYS A 37 4.65 -12.08 -12.11
CA LYS A 37 3.54 -11.64 -12.98
C LYS A 37 3.55 -10.11 -13.12
N LYS A 38 2.66 -9.59 -13.97
CA LYS A 38 2.42 -8.14 -14.12
C LYS A 38 1.78 -7.59 -12.83
N LYS A 39 2.16 -6.36 -12.46
CA LYS A 39 1.46 -5.60 -11.40
C LYS A 39 0.07 -5.20 -11.87
N TYR A 40 -0.92 -5.33 -10.98
CA TYR A 40 -2.25 -4.75 -11.17
C TYR A 40 -2.31 -3.43 -10.41
N ILE A 41 -2.86 -2.39 -11.04
CA ILE A 41 -3.05 -1.08 -10.44
C ILE A 41 -4.47 -0.65 -10.76
N GLN A 42 -5.20 -0.25 -9.74
CA GLN A 42 -6.51 0.32 -9.88
C GLN A 42 -6.67 1.51 -8.96
N ASP A 43 -7.28 2.57 -9.49
CA ASP A 43 -7.64 3.75 -8.74
C ASP A 43 -9.14 3.73 -8.50
N ILE A 44 -9.56 4.07 -7.28
CA ILE A 44 -10.96 4.26 -6.92
C ILE A 44 -11.17 5.69 -6.43
N ASP A 45 -12.41 6.16 -6.61
CA ASP A 45 -12.84 7.52 -6.32
C ASP A 45 -11.99 8.54 -7.10
N ASN A 46 -11.59 9.68 -6.53
CA ASN A 46 -10.90 10.77 -7.25
C ASN A 46 -9.37 10.77 -7.01
N PHE A 47 -8.73 9.60 -7.10
CA PHE A 47 -7.29 9.50 -6.92
C PHE A 47 -6.53 10.29 -8.00
N ARG A 48 -5.71 11.26 -7.58
CA ARG A 48 -4.94 12.13 -8.47
C ARG A 48 -3.53 11.60 -8.68
N ILE A 49 -3.15 11.38 -9.93
CA ILE A 49 -1.78 11.01 -10.30
C ILE A 49 -0.84 12.20 -10.09
N HIS A 50 0.24 12.00 -9.34
CA HIS A 50 1.22 13.02 -9.02
C HIS A 50 2.62 12.40 -8.97
N LYS A 51 3.64 13.27 -8.96
CA LYS A 51 5.01 12.88 -8.65
C LYS A 51 5.22 12.95 -7.15
N TYR A 52 5.92 11.97 -6.60
CA TYR A 52 6.32 11.99 -5.19
C TYR A 52 7.44 12.99 -4.97
N GLU A 53 7.46 13.60 -3.80
CA GLU A 53 8.67 14.21 -3.28
C GLU A 53 9.71 13.11 -3.06
N ASN A 54 10.88 13.24 -3.69
CA ASN A 54 12.02 12.37 -3.40
C ASN A 54 12.76 12.97 -2.20
N PRO A 55 12.78 12.32 -1.03
CA PRO A 55 13.50 12.87 0.11
C PRO A 55 14.99 12.90 -0.21
N LYS A 56 15.59 14.10 -0.31
CA LYS A 56 17.04 14.26 -0.54
C LYS A 56 17.89 13.57 0.54
N ASN A 57 17.29 13.32 1.71
CA ASN A 57 17.93 12.70 2.87
C ASN A 57 17.68 11.19 3.00
N LYS A 58 17.04 10.53 2.02
CA LYS A 58 16.77 9.10 2.10
C LYS A 58 18.07 8.32 2.08
N ARG A 59 18.44 7.74 3.22
CA ARG A 59 19.62 6.88 3.32
C ARG A 59 19.38 5.57 2.54
N PRO A 60 20.35 5.11 1.73
CA PRO A 60 20.16 3.96 0.82
C PRO A 60 19.82 2.64 1.52
N ASN A 61 20.06 2.53 2.83
CA ASN A 61 19.89 1.30 3.61
C ASN A 61 18.81 1.38 4.70
N ILE A 62 18.02 2.46 4.75
CA ILE A 62 16.93 2.62 5.72
C ILE A 62 15.59 2.59 5.01
N SER A 63 14.78 1.59 5.34
CA SER A 63 13.39 1.54 4.93
C SER A 63 12.61 2.64 5.65
N THR A 64 11.81 3.40 4.91
CA THR A 64 10.86 4.36 5.47
C THR A 64 9.55 3.71 5.92
N TRP A 65 9.43 2.39 5.73
CA TRP A 65 8.30 1.60 6.19
C TRP A 65 8.44 1.23 7.65
N GLU A 66 7.42 1.54 8.42
CA GLU A 66 7.25 1.11 9.80
C GLU A 66 6.44 -0.19 9.79
N MET A 67 6.84 -1.18 10.59
CA MET A 67 6.09 -2.43 10.71
C MET A 67 4.99 -2.23 11.73
N GLU A 68 3.76 -2.51 11.32
CA GLU A 68 2.58 -2.33 12.15
C GLU A 68 1.95 -3.67 12.51
N THR A 69 1.19 -3.67 13.60
CA THR A 69 0.42 -4.85 13.99
C THR A 69 -0.72 -5.03 12.99
N SER A 70 -0.81 -6.23 12.41
CA SER A 70 -1.92 -6.62 11.54
C SER A 70 -3.00 -7.29 12.35
N ASN A 71 -4.26 -6.88 12.19
CA ASN A 71 -5.42 -7.59 12.75
C ASN A 71 -5.73 -8.90 12.00
N ILE A 72 -5.10 -9.11 10.84
CA ILE A 72 -5.22 -10.33 10.05
C ILE A 72 -4.04 -11.23 10.37
N GLU A 73 -4.34 -12.42 10.90
CA GLU A 73 -3.34 -13.44 11.22
C GLU A 73 -2.44 -13.76 10.02
N LYS A 74 -1.14 -13.97 10.26
CA LYS A 74 -0.12 -14.31 9.25
C LYS A 74 0.13 -13.25 8.17
N LEU A 75 -0.42 -12.04 8.32
CA LEU A 75 -0.04 -10.89 7.51
C LEU A 75 0.95 -10.00 8.24
N ILE A 76 1.95 -9.54 7.50
CA ILE A 76 2.81 -8.42 7.89
C ILE A 76 2.17 -7.16 7.30
N LYS A 77 1.85 -6.20 8.17
CA LYS A 77 1.43 -4.86 7.79
C LYS A 77 2.62 -3.91 7.88
N LYS A 78 2.74 -3.02 6.92
CA LYS A 78 3.71 -1.92 6.96
C LYS A 78 3.06 -0.62 6.52
N GLU A 79 3.46 0.47 7.14
CA GLU A 79 2.94 1.79 6.82
C GLU A 79 4.07 2.78 6.53
N MET A 80 3.77 3.77 5.68
CA MET A 80 4.59 4.96 5.53
C MET A 80 3.75 6.12 4.99
N ILE A 81 4.21 7.34 5.21
CA ILE A 81 3.58 8.54 4.68
C ILE A 81 4.50 9.17 3.63
N ASN A 82 3.92 9.58 2.50
CA ASN A 82 4.60 10.39 1.49
C ASN A 82 3.80 11.66 1.21
N PHE A 83 4.46 12.62 0.58
CA PHE A 83 3.83 13.83 0.05
C PHE A 83 4.08 13.94 -1.45
N SER A 84 3.18 14.62 -2.15
CA SER A 84 3.41 15.01 -3.54
C SER A 84 4.56 16.02 -3.61
N GLN A 85 5.19 16.13 -4.77
CA GLN A 85 6.31 17.05 -4.97
C GLN A 85 5.95 18.52 -4.69
N ASP A 86 4.69 18.91 -4.90
CA ASP A 86 4.17 20.25 -4.59
C ASP A 86 3.63 20.37 -3.15
N GLY A 87 3.70 19.30 -2.35
CA GLY A 87 3.24 19.24 -0.97
C GLY A 87 1.72 19.26 -0.78
N LYS A 88 0.92 19.32 -1.86
CA LYS A 88 -0.54 19.48 -1.79
C LYS A 88 -1.31 18.19 -1.49
N LEU A 89 -0.67 17.05 -1.71
CA LEU A 89 -1.26 15.74 -1.48
C LEU A 89 -0.42 14.99 -0.45
N LYS A 90 -1.12 14.40 0.51
CA LYS A 90 -0.57 13.49 1.52
C LYS A 90 -1.06 12.09 1.21
N MET A 91 -0.14 11.12 1.21
CA MET A 91 -0.43 9.74 0.87
C MET A 91 -0.04 8.82 2.01
N TYR A 92 -1.01 8.08 2.51
CA TYR A 92 -0.81 7.00 3.47
C TYR A 92 -0.67 5.71 2.70
N HIS A 93 0.54 5.18 2.71
CA HIS A 93 0.89 3.92 2.08
C HIS A 93 0.77 2.81 3.10
N ILE A 94 0.03 1.77 2.76
CA ILE A 94 -0.20 0.60 3.59
C ILE A 94 0.10 -0.62 2.76
N LEU A 95 1.06 -1.43 3.20
CA LEU A 95 1.50 -2.64 2.51
C LEU A 95 1.18 -3.86 3.35
N TYR A 96 0.48 -4.81 2.74
CA TYR A 96 0.19 -6.13 3.30
C TYR A 96 0.92 -7.20 2.51
N GLU A 97 1.69 -8.02 3.21
CA GLU A 97 2.33 -9.20 2.63
C GLU A 97 2.28 -10.39 3.59
N SER A 98 2.49 -11.59 3.06
CA SER A 98 2.60 -12.80 3.86
C SER A 98 3.76 -13.65 3.39
N ILE A 99 4.32 -14.41 4.33
CA ILE A 99 5.27 -15.50 4.04
C ILE A 99 4.51 -16.81 3.82
N GLU A 100 3.33 -16.94 4.43
CA GLU A 100 2.56 -18.20 4.51
C GLU A 100 1.38 -18.23 3.53
N LEU A 101 0.75 -17.08 3.28
CA LEU A 101 -0.47 -16.97 2.48
C LEU A 101 -0.18 -16.42 1.09
N ASN A 102 -0.91 -16.91 0.09
CA ASN A 102 -0.99 -16.32 -1.24
C ASN A 102 -2.01 -15.17 -1.28
N LEU A 103 -1.86 -14.27 -2.26
CA LEU A 103 -2.75 -13.10 -2.42
C LEU A 103 -4.23 -13.46 -2.46
N SER A 104 -4.59 -14.54 -3.17
CA SER A 104 -5.99 -15.01 -3.28
C SER A 104 -6.61 -15.36 -1.94
N GLU A 105 -5.79 -15.75 -0.95
CA GLU A 105 -6.24 -16.17 0.38
C GLU A 105 -6.51 -14.99 1.32
N TYR A 106 -5.97 -13.80 1.03
CA TYR A 106 -6.06 -12.66 1.94
C TYR A 106 -6.52 -11.34 1.32
N TYR A 107 -6.65 -11.22 -0.01
CA TYR A 107 -6.96 -9.92 -0.62
C TYR A 107 -8.29 -9.33 -0.13
N LEU A 108 -9.36 -10.13 -0.05
CA LEU A 108 -10.66 -9.67 0.47
C LEU A 108 -10.59 -9.25 1.94
N LYS A 109 -9.75 -9.92 2.74
CA LYS A 109 -9.54 -9.56 4.15
C LYS A 109 -8.88 -8.19 4.25
N VAL A 110 -7.88 -7.93 3.41
CA VAL A 110 -7.21 -6.63 3.32
C VAL A 110 -8.14 -5.53 2.84
N LEU A 111 -8.98 -5.78 1.82
CA LEU A 111 -9.98 -4.79 1.38
C LEU A 111 -10.97 -4.45 2.51
N LYS A 112 -11.45 -5.47 3.23
CA LYS A 112 -12.34 -5.29 4.38
C LYS A 112 -11.69 -4.49 5.50
N GLU A 113 -10.46 -4.86 5.89
CA GLU A 113 -9.67 -4.16 6.93
C GLU A 113 -9.51 -2.67 6.61
N GLU A 114 -9.29 -2.35 5.35
CA GLU A 114 -9.04 -0.98 4.91
C GLU A 114 -10.32 -0.21 4.52
N ASN A 115 -11.50 -0.79 4.77
CA ASN A 115 -12.83 -0.28 4.44
C ASN A 115 -13.01 0.03 2.94
N ILE A 116 -12.49 -0.85 2.09
CA ILE A 116 -12.63 -0.77 0.63
C ILE A 116 -13.69 -1.77 0.18
N ASP A 117 -14.69 -1.27 -0.54
CA ASP A 117 -15.73 -2.11 -1.16
C ASP A 117 -15.10 -3.04 -2.21
N PRO A 118 -15.17 -4.38 -2.04
CA PRO A 118 -14.65 -5.32 -3.02
C PRO A 118 -15.30 -5.19 -4.40
N LEU A 119 -16.54 -4.72 -4.49
CA LEU A 119 -17.24 -4.54 -5.77
C LEU A 119 -16.63 -3.40 -6.60
N LYS A 120 -15.94 -2.45 -5.96
CA LYS A 120 -15.20 -1.40 -6.65
C LYS A 120 -13.85 -1.88 -7.17
N VAL A 121 -13.44 -3.13 -6.95
CA VAL A 121 -12.07 -3.60 -7.15
C VAL A 121 -12.03 -4.84 -8.05
N GLU A 122 -11.48 -4.71 -9.26
CA GLU A 122 -11.41 -5.78 -10.26
C GLU A 122 -10.04 -6.47 -10.31
N ILE A 123 -9.64 -7.15 -9.23
CA ILE A 123 -8.35 -7.86 -9.24
C ILE A 123 -8.51 -9.25 -9.87
N LYS A 124 -7.74 -9.53 -10.92
CA LYS A 124 -7.55 -10.90 -11.47
C LYS A 124 -6.29 -11.53 -10.85
N LEU A 125 -6.46 -12.41 -9.87
CA LEU A 125 -5.38 -13.11 -9.14
C LEU A 125 -5.02 -14.47 -9.78
#